data_AF-A0A954T7K5-F1
#
_entry.id   AF-A0A954T7K5-F1
#
_cell.length_a   1.000
_cell.length_b   1.000
_cell.length_c   1.000
_cell.angle_alpha   90.00
_cell.angle_beta   90.00
_cell.angle_gamma   90.00
#
_symmetry.space_group_name_H-M   'P 1'
#
loop_
_entity.id
_entity.type
_entity.pdbx_description
1 polymer ?
#
loop_
_entity_poly.entity_id
_entity_poly.type
_entity_poly.pdbx_seq_one_letter_code
_entity_poly.pdbx_strand_id
1 'polypeptide(L)'
;MPQRGIEHMKAMMSGLDITAEQKQQLGESMKAAHTEVRKAEENSRKARAELMKLAASDTADEAEIRKAAAAVGQALAESAIARNQARKAFVNVLTDEQKQKIDEAKAKFREKMEERKQKMEDWKAKAKERRENRPAPPEKNSKNGKKKSPRKGDSPGKQDKASPPAAEATI
;
A
#
# COMPACT_ATOMS: atom_id res chain seq x y z
N MET A 1 5.95 -1.07 -3.42
CA MET A 1 4.94 -2.15 -3.25
C MET A 1 4.15 -2.29 -4.55
N PRO A 2 4.63 -3.07 -5.54
CA PRO A 2 3.99 -3.23 -6.86
C PRO A 2 3.00 -4.41 -6.96
N GLN A 3 2.91 -5.24 -5.91
CA GLN A 3 2.17 -6.52 -5.93
C GLN A 3 0.64 -6.38 -6.00
N ARG A 4 0.06 -5.24 -5.59
CA ARG A 4 -1.39 -5.15 -5.34
C ARG A 4 -2.28 -5.15 -6.58
N GLY A 5 -1.79 -4.68 -7.74
CA GLY A 5 -2.62 -4.61 -8.95
C GLY A 5 -2.91 -5.98 -9.57
N ILE A 6 -1.91 -6.86 -9.58
CA ILE A 6 -1.98 -8.17 -10.24
C ILE A 6 -2.53 -9.23 -9.28
N GLU A 7 -2.22 -9.16 -7.99
CA GLU A 7 -2.86 -10.01 -6.98
C GLU A 7 -4.37 -9.78 -6.90
N HIS A 8 -4.83 -8.53 -7.02
CA HIS A 8 -6.26 -8.23 -7.03
C HIS A 8 -6.95 -8.79 -8.29
N MET A 9 -6.26 -8.76 -9.44
CA MET A 9 -6.76 -9.43 -10.66
C MET A 9 -6.79 -10.95 -10.50
N LYS A 10 -5.77 -11.56 -9.87
CA LYS A 10 -5.73 -13.01 -9.63
C LYS A 10 -6.83 -13.48 -8.68
N ALA A 11 -7.16 -12.68 -7.66
CA ALA A 11 -8.29 -12.93 -6.76
C ALA A 11 -9.65 -12.75 -7.48
N MET A 12 -9.75 -11.78 -8.40
CA MET A 12 -10.95 -11.61 -9.23
C MET A 12 -11.13 -12.79 -10.21
N MET A 13 -10.04 -13.34 -10.74
CA MET A 13 -10.04 -14.55 -11.57
C MET A 13 -10.46 -15.81 -10.83
N SER A 14 -10.13 -15.98 -9.55
CA SER A 14 -10.51 -17.20 -8.81
C SER A 14 -12.01 -17.36 -8.61
N GLY A 15 -12.80 -16.30 -8.85
CA GLY A 15 -14.27 -16.34 -8.85
C GLY A 15 -14.90 -16.45 -10.25
N LEU A 16 -14.09 -16.55 -11.30
CA LEU A 16 -14.55 -16.75 -12.68
C LEU A 16 -14.23 -18.19 -13.09
N ASP A 17 -15.20 -18.89 -13.68
CA ASP A 17 -15.00 -20.20 -14.29
C ASP A 17 -14.18 -20.01 -15.58
N ILE A 18 -12.86 -19.92 -15.43
CA ILE A 18 -11.90 -19.73 -16.52
C ILE A 18 -11.42 -21.10 -16.98
N THR A 19 -11.49 -21.38 -18.29
CA THR A 19 -11.07 -22.68 -18.84
C THR A 19 -9.55 -22.84 -18.76
N ALA A 20 -9.06 -24.09 -18.85
CA ALA A 20 -7.62 -24.37 -18.84
C ALA A 20 -6.87 -23.66 -19.99
N GLU A 21 -7.50 -23.59 -21.16
CA GLU A 21 -7.00 -22.92 -22.36
C GLU A 21 -6.91 -21.39 -22.16
N GLN A 22 -7.95 -20.78 -21.58
CA GLN A 22 -7.93 -19.35 -21.23
C GLN A 22 -6.84 -19.04 -20.19
N LYS A 23 -6.63 -19.94 -19.21
CA LYS A 23 -5.61 -19.77 -18.17
C LYS A 23 -4.19 -19.84 -18.75
N GLN A 24 -3.97 -20.68 -19.75
CA GLN A 24 -2.69 -20.77 -20.45
C GLN A 24 -2.41 -19.52 -21.30
N GLN A 25 -3.36 -19.11 -22.13
CA GLN A 25 -3.25 -17.88 -22.95
C GLN A 25 -3.05 -16.63 -22.09
N LEU A 26 -3.75 -16.56 -20.96
CA LEU A 26 -3.59 -15.47 -20.02
C LEU A 26 -2.24 -15.54 -19.30
N GLY A 27 -1.76 -16.73 -18.95
CA GLY A 27 -0.48 -16.91 -18.27
C GLY A 27 0.71 -16.35 -19.06
N GLU A 28 0.74 -16.58 -20.37
CA GLU A 28 1.79 -16.07 -21.26
C GLU A 28 1.67 -14.56 -21.47
N SER A 29 0.46 -14.09 -21.81
CA SER A 29 0.18 -12.67 -22.02
C SER A 29 0.45 -11.83 -20.77
N MET A 30 0.10 -12.36 -19.59
CA MET A 30 0.31 -11.67 -18.31
C MET A 30 1.75 -11.69 -17.87
N LYS A 31 2.55 -12.71 -18.20
CA LYS A 31 4.00 -12.72 -17.88
C LYS A 31 4.72 -11.60 -18.63
N ALA A 32 4.46 -11.45 -19.93
CA ALA A 32 5.03 -10.37 -20.73
C ALA A 32 4.58 -9.00 -20.20
N ALA A 33 3.28 -8.82 -19.99
CA ALA A 33 2.73 -7.58 -19.46
C ALA A 33 3.23 -7.25 -18.04
N HIS A 34 3.40 -8.26 -17.19
CA HIS A 34 3.92 -8.09 -15.83
C HIS A 34 5.35 -7.54 -15.84
N THR A 35 6.21 -8.04 -16.73
CA THR A 35 7.59 -7.55 -16.86
C THR A 35 7.63 -6.08 -17.28
N GLU A 36 6.85 -5.70 -18.28
CA GLU A 36 6.77 -4.31 -18.76
C GLU A 36 6.18 -3.37 -17.70
N VAL A 37 5.11 -3.77 -17.02
CA VAL A 37 4.53 -2.99 -15.91
C VAL A 37 5.54 -2.80 -14.80
N ARG A 38 6.25 -3.86 -14.40
CA ARG A 38 7.26 -3.80 -13.33
C ARG A 38 8.40 -2.84 -13.69
N LYS A 39 8.88 -2.91 -14.93
CA LYS A 39 9.93 -2.01 -15.44
C LYS A 39 9.46 -0.55 -15.43
N ALA A 40 8.24 -0.28 -15.92
CA ALA A 40 7.69 1.08 -15.94
C ALA A 40 7.46 1.64 -14.51
N GLU A 41 7.02 0.80 -13.58
CA GLU A 41 6.88 1.19 -12.16
C GLU A 41 8.22 1.44 -11.49
N GLU A 42 9.25 0.64 -11.80
CA GLU A 42 10.61 0.86 -11.30
C GLU A 42 11.18 2.18 -11.81
N ASN A 43 11.00 2.48 -13.10
CA ASN A 43 11.40 3.75 -13.69
C ASN A 43 10.69 4.93 -13.02
N SER A 44 9.38 4.82 -12.81
CA SER A 44 8.60 5.84 -12.09
C SER A 44 9.08 6.04 -10.65
N ARG A 45 9.47 4.96 -9.97
CA ARG A 45 10.03 5.04 -8.61
C ARG A 45 11.40 5.72 -8.60
N LYS A 46 12.28 5.38 -9.56
CA LYS A 46 13.60 5.97 -9.70
C LYS A 46 13.51 7.47 -10.00
N ALA A 47 12.71 7.86 -10.98
CA ALA A 47 12.50 9.27 -11.34
C ALA A 47 11.99 10.11 -10.16
N ARG A 48 11.05 9.56 -9.36
CA ARG A 48 10.57 10.24 -8.14
C ARG A 48 11.66 10.38 -7.09
N ALA A 49 12.47 9.34 -6.90
CA ALA A 49 13.58 9.38 -5.94
C ALA A 49 14.65 10.40 -6.37
N GLU A 50 14.94 10.50 -7.66
CA GLU A 50 15.86 11.49 -8.21
C GLU A 50 15.33 12.92 -8.04
N LEU A 51 14.06 13.17 -8.34
CA LEU A 51 13.43 14.47 -8.10
C LEU A 51 13.50 14.85 -6.60
N MET A 52 13.17 13.91 -5.70
CA MET A 52 13.26 14.16 -4.26
C MET A 52 14.70 14.44 -3.81
N LYS A 53 15.68 13.75 -4.37
CA LYS A 53 17.10 13.98 -4.08
C LYS A 53 17.55 15.35 -4.57
N LEU A 54 17.17 15.75 -5.78
CA LEU A 54 17.50 17.07 -6.35
C LEU A 54 16.83 18.19 -5.56
N ALA A 55 15.55 18.06 -5.23
CA ALA A 55 14.80 19.06 -4.48
C ALA A 55 15.29 19.22 -3.02
N ALA A 56 15.96 18.20 -2.47
CA ALA A 56 16.58 18.25 -1.15
C ALA A 56 18.05 18.72 -1.19
N SER A 57 18.61 18.96 -2.38
CA SER A 57 19.98 19.44 -2.55
C SER A 57 20.00 20.97 -2.48
N ASP A 58 20.90 21.53 -1.67
CA ASP A 58 21.10 22.98 -1.58
C ASP A 58 21.72 23.58 -2.86
N THR A 59 22.15 22.73 -3.80
CA THR A 59 22.87 23.13 -5.02
C THR A 59 22.06 23.01 -6.30
N ALA A 60 20.86 22.42 -6.26
CA ALA A 60 20.09 22.18 -7.47
C ALA A 60 19.42 23.47 -7.94
N ASP A 61 19.57 23.79 -9.22
CA ASP A 61 18.90 24.94 -9.82
C ASP A 61 17.46 24.62 -10.26
N GLU A 62 16.69 25.66 -10.54
CA GLU A 62 15.29 25.50 -10.96
C GLU A 62 15.15 24.70 -12.27
N ALA A 63 16.10 24.83 -13.20
CA ALA A 63 16.05 24.14 -14.48
C ALA A 63 16.26 22.62 -14.31
N GLU A 64 17.17 22.20 -13.43
CA GLU A 64 17.39 20.81 -13.05
C GLU A 64 16.16 20.19 -12.39
N ILE A 65 15.55 20.91 -11.44
CA ILE A 65 14.32 20.47 -10.77
C ILE A 65 13.18 20.32 -11.77
N ARG A 66 12.98 21.31 -12.68
CA ARG A 66 11.95 21.23 -13.73
C ARG A 66 12.18 20.05 -14.67
N LYS A 67 13.43 19.79 -15.07
CA LYS A 67 13.79 18.63 -15.91
C LYS A 67 13.48 17.31 -15.20
N ALA A 68 13.83 17.18 -13.93
CA ALA A 68 13.51 16.00 -13.13
C ALA A 68 11.99 15.81 -12.95
N ALA A 69 11.24 16.90 -12.74
CA ALA A 69 9.78 16.85 -12.65
C ALA A 69 9.12 16.40 -13.97
N ALA A 70 9.62 16.88 -15.11
CA ALA A 70 9.16 16.42 -16.43
C ALA A 70 9.43 14.92 -16.63
N ALA A 71 10.61 14.43 -16.23
CA ALA A 71 10.95 13.00 -16.28
C ALA A 71 10.02 12.15 -15.40
N VAL A 72 9.64 12.63 -14.22
CA VAL A 72 8.63 11.99 -13.37
C VAL A 72 7.28 11.90 -14.09
N GLY A 73 6.84 12.99 -14.70
CA GLY A 73 5.59 13.04 -15.47
C GLY A 73 5.55 12.00 -16.58
N GLN A 74 6.62 11.90 -17.37
CA GLN A 74 6.75 10.93 -18.44
C GLN A 74 6.74 9.48 -17.90
N ALA A 75 7.54 9.18 -16.87
CA ALA A 75 7.60 7.85 -16.30
C ALA A 75 6.24 7.41 -15.70
N LEU A 76 5.44 8.35 -15.20
CA LEU A 76 4.09 8.08 -14.75
C LEU A 76 3.12 7.76 -15.88
N ALA A 77 3.20 8.52 -16.97
CA ALA A 77 2.40 8.26 -18.16
C ALA A 77 2.70 6.87 -18.73
N GLU A 78 3.98 6.51 -18.87
CA GLU A 78 4.42 5.18 -19.33
C GLU A 78 3.91 4.06 -18.41
N SER A 79 4.01 4.23 -17.10
CA SER A 79 3.46 3.27 -16.13
C SER A 79 1.93 3.12 -16.25
N ALA A 80 1.20 4.20 -16.51
CA ALA A 80 -0.24 4.15 -16.71
C ALA A 80 -0.61 3.42 -18.02
N ILE A 81 0.13 3.68 -19.10
CA ILE A 81 -0.04 3.02 -20.40
C ILE A 81 0.23 1.51 -20.27
N ALA A 82 1.35 1.12 -19.65
CA ALA A 82 1.70 -0.28 -19.45
C ALA A 82 0.61 -1.03 -18.65
N ARG A 83 0.10 -0.43 -17.57
CA ARG A 83 -1.01 -1.00 -16.79
C ARG A 83 -2.31 -1.10 -17.61
N ASN A 84 -2.60 -0.13 -18.46
CA ASN A 84 -3.77 -0.17 -19.34
C ASN A 84 -3.67 -1.30 -20.37
N GLN A 85 -2.50 -1.45 -21.00
CA GLN A 85 -2.24 -2.52 -21.97
C GLN A 85 -2.35 -3.90 -21.32
N ALA A 86 -1.78 -4.09 -20.13
CA ALA A 86 -1.93 -5.32 -19.36
C ALA A 86 -3.41 -5.65 -19.08
N ARG A 87 -4.20 -4.63 -18.70
CA ARG A 87 -5.64 -4.79 -18.48
C ARG A 87 -6.40 -5.12 -19.76
N LYS A 88 -6.05 -4.50 -20.90
CA LYS A 88 -6.66 -4.81 -22.20
C LYS A 88 -6.37 -6.25 -22.63
N ALA A 89 -5.12 -6.68 -22.51
CA ALA A 89 -4.74 -8.07 -22.78
C ALA A 89 -5.54 -9.06 -21.93
N PHE A 90 -5.79 -8.73 -20.66
CA PHE A 90 -6.63 -9.52 -19.78
C PHE A 90 -8.11 -9.56 -20.23
N VAL A 91 -8.73 -8.41 -20.49
CA VAL A 91 -10.16 -8.33 -20.84
C VAL A 91 -10.45 -8.99 -22.20
N ASN A 92 -9.49 -8.97 -23.12
CA ASN A 92 -9.65 -9.60 -24.44
C ASN A 92 -9.71 -11.13 -24.39
N VAL A 93 -9.22 -11.77 -23.32
CA VAL A 93 -9.28 -13.22 -23.13
C VAL A 93 -10.60 -13.66 -22.47
N LEU A 94 -11.34 -12.73 -21.87
CA LEU A 94 -12.60 -13.01 -21.20
C LEU A 94 -13.78 -13.09 -22.18
N THR A 95 -14.66 -14.05 -21.96
CA THR A 95 -15.95 -14.12 -22.66
C THR A 95 -16.88 -12.99 -22.21
N ASP A 96 -17.89 -12.67 -23.00
CA ASP A 96 -18.84 -11.62 -22.66
C ASP A 96 -19.66 -11.95 -21.39
N GLU A 97 -19.95 -13.23 -21.17
CA GLU A 97 -20.55 -13.73 -19.93
C GLU A 97 -19.64 -13.52 -18.71
N GLN A 98 -18.32 -13.73 -18.86
CA GLN A 98 -17.34 -13.49 -17.80
C GLN A 98 -17.21 -11.97 -17.50
N LYS A 99 -17.31 -11.10 -18.51
CA LYS A 99 -17.34 -9.64 -18.33
C LYS A 99 -18.58 -9.20 -17.55
N GLN A 100 -19.75 -9.75 -17.86
CA GLN A 100 -20.99 -9.47 -17.12
C GLN A 100 -20.87 -9.90 -15.65
N LYS A 101 -20.38 -11.11 -15.36
CA LYS A 101 -20.12 -11.57 -13.98
C LYS A 101 -19.19 -10.61 -13.21
N ILE A 102 -18.15 -10.08 -13.86
CA ILE A 102 -17.25 -9.09 -13.25
C ILE A 102 -18.02 -7.80 -12.93
N ASP A 103 -18.83 -7.30 -13.84
CA ASP A 103 -19.52 -6.03 -13.65
C ASP A 103 -20.61 -6.10 -12.57
N GLU A 104 -21.30 -7.23 -12.47
CA GLU A 104 -22.19 -7.54 -11.35
C GLU A 104 -21.42 -7.64 -10.02
N ALA A 105 -20.28 -8.32 -10.00
CA ALA A 105 -19.45 -8.42 -8.81
C ALA A 105 -18.93 -7.04 -8.35
N LYS A 106 -18.56 -6.16 -9.30
CA LYS A 106 -18.18 -4.77 -9.00
C LYS A 106 -19.35 -3.97 -8.43
N ALA A 107 -20.56 -4.15 -8.95
CA ALA A 107 -21.75 -3.48 -8.44
C ALA A 107 -22.04 -3.88 -6.98
N LYS A 108 -22.05 -5.19 -6.70
CA LYS A 108 -22.21 -5.72 -5.33
C LYS A 108 -21.10 -5.25 -4.38
N PHE A 109 -19.86 -5.16 -4.87
CA PHE A 109 -18.75 -4.65 -4.07
C PHE A 109 -18.92 -3.16 -3.73
N ARG A 110 -19.36 -2.32 -4.69
CA ARG A 110 -19.63 -0.89 -4.45
C ARG A 110 -20.73 -0.71 -3.39
N GLU A 111 -21.82 -1.44 -3.50
CA GLU A 111 -22.92 -1.41 -2.53
C GLU A 111 -22.44 -1.76 -1.12
N LYS A 112 -21.66 -2.84 -0.97
CA LYS A 112 -21.07 -3.24 0.32
C LYS A 112 -20.11 -2.20 0.89
N MET A 113 -19.40 -1.47 0.04
CA MET A 113 -18.50 -0.39 0.47
C MET A 113 -19.27 0.84 0.96
N GLU A 114 -20.38 1.20 0.31
CA GLU A 114 -21.28 2.26 0.78
C GLU A 114 -21.94 1.88 2.11
N GLU A 115 -22.43 0.65 2.27
CA GLU A 115 -22.99 0.17 3.54
C GLU A 115 -21.96 0.23 4.67
N ARG A 116 -20.70 -0.16 4.39
CA ARG A 116 -19.59 -0.04 5.35
C ARG A 116 -19.29 1.41 5.70
N LYS A 117 -19.33 2.31 4.72
CA LYS A 117 -19.11 3.74 4.93
C LYS A 117 -20.20 4.32 5.84
N GLN A 118 -21.46 4.00 5.58
CA GLN A 118 -22.60 4.40 6.42
C GLN A 118 -22.47 3.89 7.85
N LYS A 119 -22.17 2.59 8.05
CA LYS A 119 -21.91 2.03 9.39
C LYS A 119 -20.76 2.72 10.12
N MET A 120 -19.71 3.10 9.39
CA MET A 120 -18.59 3.84 9.95
C MET A 120 -18.98 5.27 10.34
N GLU A 121 -19.82 5.94 9.56
CA GLU A 121 -20.37 7.26 9.88
C GLU A 121 -21.28 7.19 11.11
N ASP A 122 -22.18 6.21 11.19
CA ASP A 122 -23.03 5.96 12.35
C ASP A 122 -22.21 5.65 13.61
N TRP A 123 -21.17 4.81 13.47
CA TRP A 123 -20.27 4.51 14.57
C TRP A 123 -19.51 5.76 15.05
N LYS A 124 -19.05 6.60 14.12
CA LYS A 124 -18.40 7.88 14.45
C LYS A 124 -19.38 8.84 15.14
N ALA A 125 -20.62 8.92 14.69
CA ALA A 125 -21.66 9.76 15.29
C ALA A 125 -21.97 9.30 16.73
N LYS A 126 -22.20 8.00 16.93
CA LYS A 126 -22.40 7.40 18.26
C LYS A 126 -21.18 7.57 19.16
N ALA A 127 -19.97 7.46 18.63
CA ALA A 127 -18.75 7.69 19.39
C ALA A 127 -18.60 9.16 19.82
N LYS A 128 -19.02 10.11 18.96
CA LYS A 128 -19.05 11.55 19.28
C LYS A 128 -20.07 11.84 20.38
N GLU A 129 -21.30 11.34 20.24
CA GLU A 129 -22.36 11.47 21.24
C GLU A 129 -21.95 10.88 22.59
N ARG A 130 -21.36 9.68 22.60
CA ARG A 130 -20.81 9.06 23.81
C ARG A 130 -19.67 9.85 24.44
N ARG A 131 -18.91 10.62 23.67
CA ARG A 131 -17.83 11.47 24.17
C ARG A 131 -18.38 12.75 24.80
N GLU A 132 -19.40 13.31 24.18
CA GLU A 132 -20.09 14.54 24.62
C GLU A 132 -20.96 14.29 25.86
N ASN A 133 -21.65 13.15 25.89
CA ASN A 133 -22.48 12.72 27.02
C ASN A 133 -21.72 11.83 28.02
N ARG A 134 -20.38 11.84 27.98
CA ARG A 134 -19.57 11.06 28.92
C ARG A 134 -19.63 11.76 30.28
N PRO A 135 -20.15 11.12 31.34
CA PRO A 135 -20.06 11.71 32.67
C PRO A 135 -18.59 11.96 32.99
N ALA A 136 -18.31 13.11 33.63
CA ALA A 136 -16.97 13.44 34.07
C ALA A 136 -16.41 12.23 34.85
N PRO A 137 -15.17 11.78 34.56
CA PRO A 137 -14.58 10.71 35.35
C PRO A 137 -14.67 11.15 36.82
N PRO A 138 -15.10 10.26 37.74
CA PRO A 138 -15.27 10.64 39.14
C PRO A 138 -13.98 11.31 39.59
N GLU A 139 -14.11 12.53 40.14
CA GLU A 139 -12.97 13.27 40.68
C GLU A 139 -12.21 12.31 41.58
N LYS A 140 -10.97 12.00 41.20
CA LYS A 140 -10.08 11.24 42.07
C LYS A 140 -9.90 12.13 43.29
N ASN A 141 -10.60 11.80 44.37
CA ASN A 141 -10.44 12.43 45.66
C ASN A 141 -8.94 12.38 45.98
N SER A 142 -8.27 13.53 45.87
CA SER A 142 -6.83 13.68 46.04
C SER A 142 -6.50 13.65 47.53
N LYS A 143 -6.89 12.56 48.20
CA LYS A 143 -6.53 12.20 49.57
C LYS A 143 -6.47 10.68 49.66
N ASN A 144 -5.53 10.08 48.94
CA ASN A 144 -4.73 8.99 49.48
C ASN A 144 -3.58 8.63 48.54
N GLY A 145 -2.37 8.79 49.09
CA GLY A 145 -1.09 8.18 48.74
C GLY A 145 -0.87 7.68 47.31
N LYS A 146 0.13 8.27 46.65
CA LYS A 146 0.94 7.61 45.62
C LYS A 146 1.15 6.12 45.97
N LYS A 147 0.39 5.23 45.35
CA LYS A 147 0.81 3.86 45.07
C LYS A 147 0.91 3.75 43.56
N LYS A 148 2.08 4.06 43.02
CA LYS A 148 2.52 3.52 41.74
C LYS A 148 2.51 2.00 41.92
N SER A 149 1.48 1.32 41.42
CA SER A 149 1.52 -0.12 41.26
C SER A 149 2.59 -0.44 40.21
N PRO A 150 3.65 -1.19 40.56
CA PRO A 150 4.67 -1.59 39.61
C PRO A 150 4.05 -2.57 38.61
N ARG A 151 4.35 -2.38 37.31
CA ARG A 151 4.21 -3.45 36.31
C ARG A 151 5.17 -4.56 36.75
N LYS A 152 4.66 -5.54 37.50
CA LYS A 152 5.38 -6.80 37.78
C LYS A 152 5.51 -7.56 36.47
N GLY A 153 6.75 -7.84 36.08
CA GLY A 153 7.07 -8.67 34.93
C GLY A 153 8.51 -8.49 34.49
N ASP A 154 9.41 -8.42 35.47
CA ASP A 154 10.85 -8.55 35.28
C ASP A 154 11.19 -10.04 35.21
N SER A 155 11.98 -10.45 34.22
CA SER A 155 13.11 -11.39 34.37
C SER A 155 13.61 -11.88 33.00
N PRO A 156 14.90 -12.25 32.89
CA PRO A 156 16.06 -11.70 33.56
C PRO A 156 17.19 -11.38 32.57
N GLY A 157 18.24 -10.73 33.09
CA GLY A 157 19.27 -10.08 32.32
C GLY A 157 20.11 -10.95 31.39
N LYS A 158 20.71 -10.27 30.42
CA LYS A 158 22.11 -10.53 30.08
C LYS A 158 22.89 -9.24 30.28
N GLN A 159 23.81 -9.33 31.22
CA GLN A 159 24.78 -8.33 31.60
C GLN A 159 25.75 -8.03 30.47
N ASP A 160 26.26 -6.81 30.57
CA ASP A 160 27.34 -6.23 29.80
C ASP A 160 28.55 -7.17 29.65
N LYS A 161 29.10 -7.17 28.43
CA LYS A 161 30.53 -7.40 28.21
C LYS A 161 31.00 -6.40 27.15
N ALA A 162 31.46 -5.26 27.64
CA ALA A 162 32.61 -4.49 27.17
C ALA A 162 33.11 -4.72 25.73
N SER A 163 33.12 -3.65 24.93
CA SER A 163 34.25 -3.40 24.02
C SER A 163 35.53 -3.29 24.86
N PRO A 164 36.67 -3.82 24.38
CA PRO A 164 37.63 -2.96 23.66
C PRO A 164 38.47 -3.76 22.62
N PRO A 165 39.59 -3.23 22.11
CA PRO A 165 39.75 -2.07 21.24
C PRO A 165 40.35 -2.47 19.87
N ALA A 166 40.56 -1.48 19.00
CA ALA A 166 41.29 -1.61 17.74
C ALA A 166 42.71 -2.15 17.93
N ALA A 167 43.16 -3.01 17.01
CA ALA A 167 44.56 -3.26 16.72
C ALA A 167 44.73 -3.54 15.23
N GLU A 168 45.72 -2.86 14.67
CA GLU A 168 46.20 -2.87 13.30
C GLU A 168 46.77 -4.25 12.91
N ALA A 169 46.72 -4.58 11.62
CA ALA A 169 47.86 -5.18 10.89
C ALA A 169 47.49 -5.45 9.42
N THR A 170 48.16 -4.69 8.55
CA THR A 170 48.57 -4.97 7.17
C THR A 170 49.01 -6.42 6.94
N ILE A 171 48.59 -7.02 5.82
CA ILE A 171 49.37 -7.55 4.67
C ILE A 171 48.39 -8.20 3.68
#